data_AF-A0A940IGS4-F1
#
_entry.id   AF-A0A940IGS4-F1
#
_cell.length_a   1.000
_cell.length_b   1.000
_cell.length_c   1.000
_cell.angle_alpha   90.00
_cell.angle_beta   90.00
_cell.angle_gamma   90.00
#
_symmetry.space_group_name_H-M   'P 1'
#
loop_
_entity.id
_entity.type
_entity.pdbx_description
1 polymer ?
#
loop_
_entity_poly.entity_id
_entity_poly.type
_entity_poly.pdbx_seq_one_letter_code
_entity_poly.pdbx_strand_id
1 'polypeptide(L)'
;MKGRQMTGHQMSGKDKIIDLKKSIRLEVVKFIAGCILFALMAACTIISAVLLVLNPGLDFPHGIWILAVGGVVLLWEMGRAFWVRSPLPEGYAAVSRADCPPLFSLIDEVAENLGVKLPEQIYVCPDASAAVFVMPGIQNLIRAPEDRYLVVGLGFLTQMDDEEIKSVLYHEFGHYVQAATDDSASVYVVGQFSRSFISGDKNEVSNIWQMNTCNQKLLFGYFALWICRNIRRKYSELSRQMEYDADDIAAGHVGREILQRTLVHAACIRYNFGMVRWGMKKLEAAGLCLEDFYQALSAVAGFSRPRMAFLKHGVIRRIERLGPLEVGPTASSVSWTVRDAVLGSGLISRIFPSCPDGGDTVLPVPEFVRWMEEGADIYCRHLQRMRSVKLEIHLDRRKHFLPLAEGIYDILIDGRSVGTGNFMKGYDIRKRISPGTHQLTVRVPGGIGIACDPFMFEACDGDTCRLDMDYRYEFKGTRYRVFVGSFSRTALRS
;
A
#
# COMPACT_ATOMS: atom_id res chain seq x y z
N MET A 1 -47.62 -5.65 -23.94
CA MET A 1 -46.32 -5.05 -24.30
C MET A 1 -46.12 -3.77 -23.51
N LYS A 2 -45.30 -3.78 -22.46
CA LYS A 2 -44.74 -2.57 -21.83
C LYS A 2 -43.28 -2.88 -21.55
N GLY A 3 -42.42 -2.42 -22.47
CA GLY A 3 -40.98 -2.60 -22.38
C GLY A 3 -40.42 -1.75 -21.25
N ARG A 4 -39.85 -2.42 -20.25
CA ARG A 4 -39.04 -1.77 -19.21
C ARG A 4 -37.66 -1.55 -19.82
N GLN A 5 -37.46 -0.39 -20.46
CA GLN A 5 -36.12 0.06 -20.82
C GLN A 5 -35.33 0.25 -19.53
N MET A 6 -34.42 -0.68 -19.23
CA MET A 6 -33.35 -0.44 -18.28
C MET A 6 -32.36 0.52 -18.95
N THR A 7 -32.52 1.80 -18.67
CA THR A 7 -31.52 2.83 -18.99
C THR A 7 -30.32 2.62 -18.07
N GLY A 8 -29.37 1.79 -18.51
CA GLY A 8 -28.03 1.77 -17.98
C GLY A 8 -27.36 3.11 -18.35
N HIS A 9 -27.55 4.12 -17.52
CA HIS A 9 -26.79 5.36 -17.63
C HIS A 9 -25.33 5.01 -17.29
N GLN A 10 -24.48 4.87 -18.31
CA GLN A 10 -23.05 4.82 -18.10
C GLN A 10 -22.64 6.16 -17.49
N MET A 11 -22.47 6.19 -16.17
CA MET A 11 -21.96 7.34 -15.46
C MET A 11 -20.63 7.77 -16.08
N SER A 12 -20.48 9.06 -16.36
CA SER A 12 -19.21 9.63 -16.82
C SER A 12 -18.13 9.38 -15.76
N GLY A 13 -16.87 9.26 -16.17
CA GLY A 13 -15.75 9.06 -15.24
C GLY A 13 -15.68 10.12 -14.14
N LYS A 14 -16.09 11.36 -14.44
CA LYS A 14 -16.22 12.47 -13.48
C LYS A 14 -17.32 12.23 -12.45
N ASP A 15 -18.50 11.75 -12.89
CA ASP A 15 -19.63 11.46 -12.00
C ASP A 15 -19.28 10.35 -11.01
N LYS A 16 -18.51 9.34 -11.47
CA LYS A 16 -18.01 8.27 -10.62
C LYS A 16 -17.06 8.77 -9.53
N ILE A 17 -16.19 9.72 -9.83
CA ILE A 17 -15.27 10.33 -8.86
C ILE A 17 -16.04 11.13 -7.80
N ILE A 18 -17.02 11.92 -8.22
CA ILE A 18 -17.87 12.71 -7.32
C ILE A 18 -18.63 11.78 -6.37
N ASP A 19 -19.21 10.70 -6.89
CA ASP A 19 -19.92 9.72 -6.07
C ASP A 19 -18.98 9.02 -5.09
N LEU A 20 -17.76 8.67 -5.51
CA LEU A 20 -16.76 8.04 -4.65
C LEU A 20 -16.32 8.97 -3.50
N LYS A 21 -16.09 10.26 -3.79
CA LYS A 21 -15.80 11.30 -2.77
C LYS A 21 -16.95 11.41 -1.76
N LYS A 22 -18.20 11.49 -2.24
CA LYS A 22 -19.40 11.53 -1.38
C LYS A 22 -19.54 10.28 -0.52
N SER A 23 -19.26 9.11 -1.12
CA SER A 23 -19.32 7.81 -0.45
C SER A 23 -18.26 7.67 0.64
N ILE A 24 -17.06 8.22 0.46
CA ILE A 24 -16.02 8.25 1.50
C ILE A 24 -16.44 9.18 2.65
N ARG A 25 -16.94 10.38 2.36
CA ARG A 25 -17.44 11.31 3.39
C ARG A 25 -18.55 10.69 4.23
N LEU A 26 -19.46 9.96 3.61
CA LEU A 26 -20.51 9.25 4.34
C LEU A 26 -19.93 8.20 5.31
N GLU A 27 -18.86 7.49 4.94
CA GLU A 27 -18.19 6.56 5.86
C GLU A 27 -17.51 7.28 7.03
N VAL A 28 -16.95 8.47 6.79
CA VAL A 28 -16.38 9.31 7.86
C VAL A 28 -17.46 9.79 8.81
N VAL A 29 -18.60 10.25 8.30
CA VAL A 29 -19.74 10.66 9.14
C VAL A 29 -20.25 9.48 9.96
N LYS A 30 -20.36 8.28 9.37
CA LYS A 30 -20.68 7.04 10.11
C LYS A 30 -19.64 6.74 11.19
N PHE A 31 -18.36 6.93 10.90
CA PHE A 31 -17.27 6.72 11.86
C PHE A 31 -17.43 7.65 13.07
N ILE A 32 -17.60 8.95 12.81
CA ILE A 32 -17.76 9.97 13.87
C ILE A 32 -19.04 9.72 14.66
N ALA A 33 -20.18 9.49 14.00
CA ALA A 33 -21.44 9.19 14.66
C ALA A 33 -21.36 7.92 15.52
N GLY A 34 -20.68 6.87 15.02
CA GLY A 34 -20.42 5.67 15.80
C GLY A 34 -19.55 5.94 17.01
N CYS A 35 -18.46 6.72 16.88
CA CYS A 35 -17.63 7.12 18.02
C CYS A 35 -18.45 7.87 19.08
N ILE A 36 -19.31 8.81 18.68
CA ILE A 36 -20.21 9.52 19.60
C ILE A 36 -21.16 8.56 20.30
N LEU A 37 -21.78 7.63 19.55
CA LEU A 37 -22.70 6.65 20.11
C LEU A 37 -22.02 5.72 21.13
N PHE A 38 -20.82 5.22 20.82
CA PHE A 38 -20.02 4.40 21.73
C PHE A 38 -19.61 5.18 22.99
N ALA A 39 -19.22 6.44 22.86
CA ALA A 39 -18.90 7.31 23.99
C ALA A 39 -20.12 7.57 24.89
N LEU A 40 -21.29 7.87 24.30
CA LEU A 40 -22.54 8.05 25.04
C LEU A 40 -22.96 6.77 25.76
N MET A 41 -22.84 5.61 25.11
CA MET A 41 -23.15 4.31 25.73
C MET A 41 -22.25 4.06 26.95
N ALA A 42 -20.95 4.33 26.84
CA ALA A 42 -20.03 4.22 27.98
C ALA A 42 -20.32 5.24 29.09
N ALA A 43 -20.65 6.48 28.74
CA ALA A 43 -21.05 7.49 29.72
C ALA A 43 -22.31 7.06 30.50
N CYS A 44 -23.33 6.54 29.81
CA CYS A 44 -24.56 6.04 30.43
C CYS A 44 -24.31 4.87 31.39
N THR A 45 -23.44 3.91 31.05
CA THR A 45 -23.13 2.80 31.97
C THR A 45 -22.35 3.28 33.20
N ILE A 46 -21.44 4.25 33.04
CA ILE A 46 -20.71 4.85 34.16
C ILE A 46 -21.66 5.64 35.08
N ILE A 47 -22.50 6.51 34.51
CA ILE A 47 -23.48 7.30 35.26
C ILE A 47 -24.43 6.38 36.03
N SER A 48 -24.89 5.29 35.41
CA SER A 48 -25.79 4.32 36.06
C SER A 48 -25.12 3.65 37.27
N ALA A 49 -23.83 3.30 37.19
CA ALA A 49 -23.08 2.77 38.33
C ALA A 49 -22.86 3.81 39.43
N VAL A 50 -22.58 5.07 39.08
CA VAL A 50 -22.42 6.17 40.06
C VAL A 50 -23.74 6.41 40.82
N LEU A 51 -24.87 6.46 40.12
CA LEU A 51 -26.18 6.65 40.75
C LEU A 51 -26.53 5.54 41.75
N LEU A 52 -26.08 4.31 41.49
CA LEU A 52 -26.28 3.16 42.37
C LEU A 52 -25.45 3.25 43.66
N VAL A 53 -24.21 3.75 43.58
CA VAL A 53 -23.39 4.02 44.78
C VAL A 53 -24.04 5.08 45.67
N LEU A 54 -24.60 6.11 45.05
CA LEU A 54 -25.23 7.23 45.77
C LEU A 54 -26.60 6.86 46.36
N ASN A 55 -27.26 5.81 45.85
CA ASN A 55 -28.60 5.39 46.27
C ASN A 55 -28.63 3.87 46.56
N PRO A 56 -28.12 3.42 47.72
CA PRO A 56 -28.00 2.00 48.05
C PRO A 56 -29.35 1.27 48.24
N GLY A 57 -30.47 1.99 48.21
CA GLY A 57 -31.82 1.39 48.26
C GLY A 57 -32.37 0.90 46.90
N LEU A 58 -31.57 0.99 45.83
CA LEU A 58 -31.95 0.52 44.49
C LEU A 58 -31.34 -0.86 44.20
N ASP A 59 -32.16 -1.91 44.25
CA ASP A 59 -31.79 -3.28 43.87
C ASP A 59 -31.70 -3.43 42.34
N PHE A 60 -30.58 -3.03 41.76
CA PHE A 60 -30.30 -3.33 40.35
C PHE A 60 -29.44 -4.60 40.18
N PRO A 61 -29.51 -5.26 39.00
CA PRO A 61 -28.71 -6.44 38.72
C PRO A 61 -27.20 -6.15 38.80
N HIS A 62 -26.42 -7.06 39.40
CA HIS A 62 -24.95 -6.97 39.48
C HIS A 62 -24.24 -6.79 38.12
N GLY A 63 -24.92 -7.06 37.00
CA GLY A 63 -24.43 -6.83 35.65
C GLY A 63 -24.10 -5.36 35.32
N ILE A 64 -24.69 -4.37 36.01
CA ILE A 64 -24.39 -2.94 35.78
C ILE A 64 -22.92 -2.62 36.09
N TRP A 65 -22.35 -3.23 37.12
CA TRP A 65 -20.93 -3.05 37.46
C TRP A 65 -19.99 -3.52 36.36
N ILE A 66 -20.30 -4.68 35.76
CA ILE A 66 -19.54 -5.24 34.63
C ILE A 66 -19.64 -4.30 33.41
N LEU A 67 -20.83 -3.74 33.14
CA LEU A 67 -21.05 -2.78 32.05
C LEU A 67 -20.36 -1.43 32.28
N ALA A 68 -20.25 -0.97 33.52
CA ALA A 68 -19.56 0.27 33.87
C ALA A 68 -18.04 0.13 33.72
N VAL A 69 -17.46 -0.95 34.24
CA VAL A 69 -16.04 -1.28 34.02
C VAL A 69 -15.74 -1.40 32.52
N GLY A 70 -16.62 -2.07 31.77
CA GLY A 70 -16.51 -2.16 30.32
C GLY A 70 -16.60 -0.79 29.61
N GLY A 71 -17.47 0.11 30.09
CA GLY A 71 -17.57 1.50 29.60
C GLY A 71 -16.29 2.30 29.82
N VAL A 72 -15.68 2.21 31.01
CA VAL A 72 -14.40 2.86 31.32
C VAL A 72 -13.29 2.34 30.42
N VAL A 73 -13.18 1.01 30.25
CA VAL A 73 -12.21 0.40 29.35
C VAL A 73 -12.42 0.84 27.91
N LEU A 74 -13.68 0.95 27.45
CA LEU A 74 -13.98 1.44 26.11
C LEU A 74 -13.55 2.89 25.90
N LEU A 75 -13.84 3.80 26.85
CA LEU A 75 -13.38 5.19 26.78
C LEU A 75 -11.86 5.29 26.84
N TRP A 76 -11.21 4.46 27.65
CA TRP A 76 -9.75 4.36 27.71
C TRP A 76 -9.14 3.93 26.37
N GLU A 77 -9.67 2.88 25.73
CA GLU A 77 -9.18 2.41 24.43
C GLU A 77 -9.47 3.42 23.32
N MET A 78 -10.63 4.08 23.33
CA MET A 78 -10.91 5.19 22.41
C MET A 78 -9.91 6.33 22.61
N GLY A 79 -9.72 6.76 23.86
CA GLY A 79 -8.74 7.78 24.23
C GLY A 79 -7.34 7.39 23.76
N ARG A 80 -6.89 6.16 24.04
CA ARG A 80 -5.61 5.62 23.59
C ARG A 80 -5.51 5.63 22.06
N ALA A 81 -6.50 5.12 21.35
CA ALA A 81 -6.53 5.07 19.88
C ALA A 81 -6.45 6.47 19.23
N PHE A 82 -7.00 7.49 19.89
CA PHE A 82 -6.92 8.87 19.44
C PHE A 82 -5.69 9.63 19.94
N TRP A 83 -5.04 9.15 20.99
CA TRP A 83 -3.81 9.70 21.55
C TRP A 83 -2.56 8.93 21.09
N VAL A 84 -2.67 7.95 20.20
CA VAL A 84 -1.48 7.34 19.57
C VAL A 84 -0.82 8.40 18.69
N ARG A 85 0.09 9.17 19.29
CA ARG A 85 1.19 9.77 18.56
C ARG A 85 2.10 8.62 18.20
N SER A 86 2.05 8.18 16.94
CA SER A 86 3.09 7.28 16.45
C SER A 86 4.42 8.01 16.63
N PRO A 87 5.34 7.51 17.46
CA PRO A 87 6.68 8.07 17.47
C PRO A 87 7.23 8.03 16.05
N LEU A 88 8.03 9.03 15.69
CA LEU A 88 8.75 9.00 14.42
C LEU A 88 9.52 7.68 14.36
N PRO A 89 9.47 6.94 13.23
CA PRO A 89 10.24 5.72 13.09
C PRO A 89 11.72 5.98 13.36
N GLU A 90 12.42 5.00 13.93
CA GLU A 90 13.87 5.08 14.14
C GLU A 90 14.58 5.45 12.82
N GLY A 91 15.53 6.40 12.90
CA GLY A 91 16.25 6.94 11.75
C GLY A 91 15.58 8.14 11.05
N TYR A 92 14.41 8.60 11.47
CA TYR A 92 13.86 9.86 10.96
C TYR A 92 14.46 11.04 11.73
N ALA A 93 15.21 11.90 11.06
CA ALA A 93 15.81 13.08 11.67
C ALA A 93 15.10 14.35 11.18
N ALA A 94 14.74 15.21 12.13
CA ALA A 94 14.31 16.58 11.83
C ALA A 94 15.52 17.35 11.27
N VAL A 95 15.31 18.04 10.16
CA VAL A 95 16.37 18.76 9.45
C VAL A 95 16.03 20.24 9.47
N SER A 96 17.05 21.07 9.69
CA SER A 96 16.95 22.52 9.65
C SER A 96 17.52 23.08 8.35
N ARG A 97 17.21 24.34 8.04
CA ARG A 97 17.77 25.03 6.88
C ARG A 97 19.30 25.09 6.89
N ALA A 98 19.92 25.05 8.08
CA ALA A 98 21.37 25.04 8.22
C ALA A 98 22.00 23.70 7.78
N ASP A 99 21.28 22.59 7.93
CA ASP A 99 21.81 21.27 7.55
C ASP A 99 21.83 21.08 6.03
N CYS A 100 20.83 21.60 5.30
CA CYS A 100 20.79 21.53 3.83
C CYS A 100 20.07 22.74 3.20
N PRO A 101 20.75 23.90 3.06
CA PRO A 101 20.15 25.10 2.50
C PRO A 101 19.54 24.93 1.09
N PRO A 102 20.19 24.22 0.14
CA PRO A 102 19.64 24.05 -1.21
C PRO A 102 18.29 23.32 -1.23
N LEU A 103 18.11 22.30 -0.38
CA LEU A 103 16.85 21.57 -0.27
C LEU A 103 15.71 22.50 0.18
N PHE A 104 15.97 23.33 1.18
CA PHE A 104 14.99 24.29 1.66
C PHE A 104 14.65 25.35 0.61
N SER A 105 15.64 25.81 -0.17
CA SER A 105 15.39 26.73 -1.28
C SER A 105 14.46 26.12 -2.34
N LEU A 106 14.65 24.84 -2.70
CA LEU A 106 13.74 24.15 -3.62
C LEU A 106 12.32 24.01 -3.03
N ILE A 107 12.21 23.74 -1.73
CA ILE A 107 10.92 23.65 -1.04
C ILE A 107 10.21 25.00 -1.03
N ASP A 108 10.92 26.08 -0.74
CA ASP A 108 10.37 27.44 -0.75
C ASP A 108 9.85 27.81 -2.13
N GLU A 109 10.67 27.57 -3.17
CA GLU A 109 10.30 27.84 -4.56
C GLU A 109 9.03 27.08 -4.97
N VAL A 110 8.96 25.78 -4.67
CA VAL A 110 7.78 24.95 -4.99
C VAL A 110 6.55 25.41 -4.20
N ALA A 111 6.72 25.77 -2.92
CA ALA A 111 5.63 26.25 -2.08
C ALA A 111 5.06 27.58 -2.60
N GLU A 112 5.94 28.51 -2.98
CA GLU A 112 5.59 29.81 -3.52
C GLU A 112 4.87 29.67 -4.87
N ASN A 113 5.40 28.86 -5.79
CA ASN A 113 4.82 28.65 -7.12
C ASN A 113 3.42 28.00 -7.05
N LEU A 114 3.19 27.11 -6.09
CA LEU A 114 1.89 26.48 -5.89
C LEU A 114 0.94 27.27 -4.96
N GLY A 115 1.41 28.36 -4.33
CA GLY A 115 0.62 29.13 -3.37
C GLY A 115 0.20 28.33 -2.13
N VAL A 116 1.02 27.35 -1.72
CA VAL A 116 0.73 26.47 -0.57
C VAL A 116 1.56 26.87 0.65
N LYS A 117 1.01 26.64 1.85
CA LYS A 117 1.74 26.86 3.10
C LYS A 117 2.94 25.90 3.19
N LEU A 118 4.08 26.42 3.65
CA LEU A 118 5.27 25.61 3.93
C LEU A 118 4.97 24.50 4.96
N PRO A 119 5.62 23.32 4.84
CA PRO A 119 5.57 22.30 5.88
C PRO A 119 6.04 22.86 7.23
N GLU A 120 5.43 22.42 8.32
CA GLU A 120 5.79 22.85 9.68
C GLU A 120 7.18 22.33 10.05
N GLN A 121 7.45 21.06 9.74
CA GLN A 121 8.74 20.42 9.98
C GLN A 121 9.09 19.49 8.81
N ILE A 122 10.37 19.53 8.43
CA ILE A 122 10.94 18.67 7.39
C ILE A 122 11.78 17.59 8.08
N TYR A 123 11.57 16.36 7.65
CA TYR A 123 12.30 15.18 8.10
C TYR A 123 13.05 14.54 6.94
N VAL A 124 14.21 13.98 7.25
CA VAL A 124 14.94 13.10 6.35
C VAL A 124 14.96 11.71 6.94
N CYS A 125 14.74 10.70 6.09
CA CYS A 125 14.74 9.30 6.47
C CYS A 125 15.76 8.49 5.66
N PRO A 126 16.17 7.30 6.12
CA PRO A 126 17.18 6.52 5.42
C PRO A 126 16.67 5.86 4.12
N ASP A 127 15.37 5.93 3.83
CA ASP A 127 14.76 5.24 2.71
C ASP A 127 14.94 5.94 1.34
N ALA A 128 14.53 5.26 0.27
CA ALA A 128 14.38 5.81 -1.08
C ALA A 128 12.92 6.18 -1.36
N SER A 129 12.40 7.17 -0.63
CA SER A 129 11.04 7.68 -0.79
C SER A 129 10.94 9.14 -0.40
N ALA A 130 10.09 9.89 -1.08
CA ALA A 130 9.53 11.13 -0.55
C ALA A 130 8.08 10.87 -0.20
N ALA A 131 7.61 11.49 0.88
CA ALA A 131 6.21 11.48 1.23
C ALA A 131 5.89 12.72 2.04
N VAL A 132 4.86 13.42 1.60
CA VAL A 132 4.17 14.40 2.42
C VAL A 132 3.11 13.69 3.27
N PHE A 133 3.06 13.98 4.56
CA PHE A 133 2.02 13.43 5.43
C PHE A 133 1.50 14.43 6.46
N VAL A 134 0.26 14.18 6.89
CA VAL A 134 -0.42 14.92 7.95
C VAL A 134 -0.47 14.02 9.18
N MET A 135 -0.13 14.54 10.36
CA MET A 135 -0.25 13.74 11.58
C MET A 135 -1.72 13.33 11.79
N PRO A 136 -2.00 12.04 12.03
CA PRO A 136 -3.35 11.58 12.27
C PRO A 136 -3.87 12.19 13.58
N GLY A 137 -5.01 12.89 13.51
CA GLY A 137 -5.70 13.46 14.67
C GLY A 137 -7.15 13.78 14.33
N ILE A 138 -8.07 13.61 15.29
CA ILE A 138 -9.50 13.92 15.07
C ILE A 138 -9.68 15.40 14.67
N GLN A 139 -8.87 16.29 15.25
CA GLN A 139 -8.87 17.71 14.89
C GLN A 139 -8.59 17.90 13.39
N ASN A 140 -7.64 17.15 12.82
CA ASN A 140 -7.29 17.18 11.40
C ASN A 140 -8.33 16.49 10.50
N LEU A 141 -9.19 15.63 11.05
CA LEU A 141 -10.33 15.04 10.34
C LEU A 141 -11.54 15.99 10.27
N ILE A 142 -11.67 16.91 11.23
CA ILE A 142 -12.81 17.83 11.38
C ILE A 142 -12.48 19.25 10.88
N ARG A 143 -11.24 19.70 11.03
CA ARG A 143 -10.71 21.01 10.61
C ARG A 143 -9.64 20.79 9.55
N ALA A 144 -9.49 21.74 8.61
CA ALA A 144 -8.41 21.71 7.64
C ALA A 144 -7.06 21.55 8.37
N PRO A 145 -6.20 20.59 8.00
CA PRO A 145 -4.97 20.33 8.75
C PRO A 145 -4.03 21.54 8.67
N GLU A 146 -3.76 22.15 9.83
CA GLU A 146 -2.89 23.33 9.99
C GLU A 146 -1.40 22.96 9.94
N ASP A 147 -1.07 21.71 10.33
CA ASP A 147 0.29 21.18 10.51
C ASP A 147 0.56 19.99 9.58
N ARG A 148 1.60 20.13 8.75
CA ARG A 148 1.97 19.12 7.74
C ARG A 148 3.47 18.89 7.77
N TYR A 149 3.85 17.65 7.54
CA TYR A 149 5.23 17.19 7.62
C TYR A 149 5.69 16.68 6.26
N LEU A 150 6.87 17.11 5.84
CA LEU A 150 7.52 16.59 4.64
C LEU A 150 8.60 15.60 5.07
N VAL A 151 8.59 14.40 4.48
CA VAL A 151 9.69 13.44 4.59
C VAL A 151 10.35 13.30 3.24
N VAL A 152 11.66 13.47 3.20
CA VAL A 152 12.46 13.19 2.01
C VAL A 152 13.53 12.17 2.36
N GLY A 153 13.57 11.07 1.62
CA GLY A 153 14.52 9.99 1.86
C GLY A 153 15.90 10.30 1.30
N LEU A 154 16.94 9.94 2.05
CA LEU A 154 18.34 10.05 1.62
C LEU A 154 18.59 9.33 0.29
N GLY A 155 17.86 8.25 0.00
CA GLY A 155 17.97 7.57 -1.29
C GLY A 155 17.56 8.45 -2.49
N PHE A 156 16.69 9.45 -2.31
CA PHE A 156 16.39 10.43 -3.35
C PHE A 156 17.38 11.59 -3.32
N LEU A 157 17.65 12.15 -2.15
CA LEU A 157 18.57 13.28 -2.00
C LEU A 157 20.00 13.00 -2.47
N THR A 158 20.44 11.74 -2.45
CA THR A 158 21.79 11.33 -2.87
C THR A 158 21.88 10.88 -4.32
N GLN A 159 20.76 10.53 -4.96
CA GLN A 159 20.74 9.88 -6.27
C GLN A 159 20.05 10.71 -7.37
N MET A 160 19.18 11.65 -6.99
CA MET A 160 18.47 12.52 -7.92
C MET A 160 19.17 13.86 -8.11
N ASP A 161 19.04 14.43 -9.30
CA ASP A 161 19.43 15.82 -9.55
C ASP A 161 18.40 16.82 -9.01
N ASP A 162 18.76 18.11 -8.99
CA ASP A 162 17.92 19.16 -8.39
C ASP A 162 16.55 19.31 -9.10
N GLU A 163 16.48 19.06 -10.41
CA GLU A 163 15.24 19.13 -11.20
C GLU A 163 14.33 17.91 -10.93
N GLU A 164 14.92 16.73 -10.74
CA GLU A 164 14.19 15.53 -10.32
C GLU A 164 13.65 15.68 -8.89
N ILE A 165 14.44 16.24 -7.96
CA ILE A 165 13.97 16.54 -6.60
C ILE A 165 12.81 17.55 -6.67
N LYS A 166 12.96 18.61 -7.47
CA LYS A 166 11.89 19.60 -7.69
C LYS A 166 10.64 18.94 -8.28
N SER A 167 10.78 18.03 -9.24
CA SER A 167 9.66 17.26 -9.81
C SER A 167 8.93 16.43 -8.76
N VAL A 168 9.67 15.73 -7.88
CA VAL A 168 9.09 15.01 -6.75
C VAL A 168 8.36 15.97 -5.81
N LEU A 169 8.95 17.12 -5.47
CA LEU A 169 8.32 18.12 -4.60
C LEU A 169 7.02 18.67 -5.19
N TYR A 170 6.99 19.03 -6.48
CA TYR A 170 5.75 19.46 -7.14
C TYR A 170 4.69 18.37 -7.15
N HIS A 171 5.07 17.10 -7.29
CA HIS A 171 4.13 15.99 -7.21
C HIS A 171 3.54 15.86 -5.80
N GLU A 172 4.40 15.83 -4.77
CA GLU A 172 3.97 15.72 -3.37
C GLU A 172 3.14 16.93 -2.92
N PHE A 173 3.51 18.14 -3.35
CA PHE A 173 2.75 19.37 -3.06
C PHE A 173 1.54 19.51 -3.98
N GLY A 174 1.50 18.83 -5.11
CA GLY A 174 0.31 18.69 -5.94
C GLY A 174 -0.84 18.05 -5.18
N HIS A 175 -0.55 17.13 -4.26
CA HIS A 175 -1.56 16.62 -3.31
C HIS A 175 -2.07 17.71 -2.35
N TYR A 176 -1.27 18.73 -2.01
CA TYR A 176 -1.74 19.87 -1.22
C TYR A 176 -2.71 20.75 -1.99
N VAL A 177 -2.38 21.07 -3.23
CA VAL A 177 -3.26 21.88 -4.09
C VAL A 177 -4.59 21.17 -4.29
N GLN A 178 -4.57 19.86 -4.59
CA GLN A 178 -5.81 19.06 -4.67
C GLN A 178 -6.63 19.11 -3.39
N ALA A 179 -5.97 18.92 -2.24
CA ALA A 179 -6.61 18.97 -0.94
C ALA A 179 -7.21 20.37 -0.64
N ALA A 180 -6.53 21.45 -1.01
CA ALA A 180 -6.96 22.81 -0.72
C ALA A 180 -8.04 23.34 -1.68
N THR A 181 -8.00 22.92 -2.95
CA THR A 181 -8.83 23.51 -4.02
C THR A 181 -10.19 22.83 -4.15
N ASP A 182 -10.34 21.64 -3.56
CA ASP A 182 -11.52 20.80 -3.76
C ASP A 182 -11.97 20.18 -2.44
N ASP A 183 -13.20 19.66 -2.39
CA ASP A 183 -13.84 18.94 -1.26
C ASP A 183 -13.09 17.62 -0.87
N SER A 184 -11.83 17.49 -1.32
CA SER A 184 -10.94 16.33 -1.31
C SER A 184 -9.92 16.35 -0.16
N ALA A 185 -9.65 17.49 0.49
CA ALA A 185 -8.80 17.56 1.70
C ALA A 185 -9.22 16.54 2.75
N SER A 186 -10.54 16.47 3.00
CA SER A 186 -11.12 15.51 3.94
C SER A 186 -10.81 14.08 3.52
N VAL A 187 -10.89 13.76 2.23
CA VAL A 187 -10.72 12.40 1.70
C VAL A 187 -9.25 11.95 1.75
N TYR A 188 -8.30 12.83 1.42
CA TYR A 188 -6.87 12.53 1.51
C TYR A 188 -6.45 12.24 2.96
N VAL A 189 -6.81 13.14 3.89
CA VAL A 189 -6.49 12.98 5.32
C VAL A 189 -7.15 11.73 5.90
N VAL A 190 -8.40 11.46 5.52
CA VAL A 190 -9.15 10.26 5.93
C VAL A 190 -8.51 8.97 5.40
N GLY A 191 -8.02 8.99 4.15
CA GLY A 191 -7.30 7.86 3.56
C GLY A 191 -6.01 7.55 4.31
N GLN A 192 -5.23 8.59 4.63
CA GLN A 192 -4.01 8.48 5.42
C GLN A 192 -4.28 8.00 6.85
N PHE A 193 -5.33 8.54 7.50
CA PHE A 193 -5.78 8.08 8.81
C PHE A 193 -6.17 6.60 8.80
N SER A 194 -7.01 6.18 7.85
CA SER A 194 -7.45 4.79 7.73
C SER A 194 -6.27 3.84 7.51
N ARG A 195 -5.29 4.24 6.68
CA ARG A 195 -4.07 3.45 6.45
C ARG A 195 -3.24 3.32 7.72
N SER A 196 -3.05 4.41 8.45
CA SER A 196 -2.29 4.43 9.70
C SER A 196 -2.97 3.58 10.77
N PHE A 197 -4.29 3.71 10.93
CA PHE A 197 -5.11 2.94 11.88
C PHE A 197 -5.05 1.43 11.62
N ILE A 198 -5.16 1.00 10.37
CA ILE A 198 -5.05 -0.43 9.99
C ILE A 198 -3.61 -0.95 10.19
N SER A 199 -2.60 -0.10 10.07
CA SER A 199 -1.19 -0.51 10.21
C SER A 199 -0.80 -0.67 11.68
N GLY A 200 -1.35 0.15 12.59
CA GLY A 200 -1.13 0.01 14.04
C GLY A 200 -1.64 -1.31 14.62
N ASP A 201 -2.76 -1.83 14.10
CA ASP A 201 -3.35 -3.14 14.50
C ASP A 201 -2.41 -4.33 14.23
N LYS A 202 -1.48 -4.21 13.29
CA LYS A 202 -0.56 -5.31 12.93
C LYS A 202 0.58 -5.53 13.93
N ASN A 203 0.90 -4.54 14.74
CA ASN A 203 2.13 -4.54 15.54
C ASN A 203 1.92 -4.96 17.01
N GLU A 204 0.69 -5.17 17.49
CA GLU A 204 0.43 -5.34 18.92
C GLU A 204 -0.52 -6.51 19.25
N VAL A 205 -0.18 -7.72 18.79
CA VAL A 205 -0.79 -8.95 19.33
C VAL A 205 0.32 -9.90 19.81
N SER A 206 0.90 -9.56 20.96
CA SER A 206 1.58 -10.56 21.81
C SER A 206 0.70 -10.88 23.02
N ASN A 207 0.73 -12.14 23.39
CA ASN A 207 -0.21 -12.83 24.26
C ASN A 207 -0.26 -12.31 25.71
N ILE A 208 -1.44 -12.47 26.32
CA ILE A 208 -1.77 -12.89 27.71
C ILE A 208 -2.98 -12.05 28.20
N TRP A 209 -4.09 -12.74 28.54
CA TRP A 209 -5.45 -12.25 28.94
C TRP A 209 -6.55 -12.25 27.87
N GLN A 210 -6.82 -13.42 27.26
CA GLN A 210 -7.82 -13.55 26.20
C GLN A 210 -9.24 -13.93 26.64
N MET A 211 -9.59 -14.04 27.94
CA MET A 211 -10.85 -14.72 28.28
C MET A 211 -11.98 -13.96 28.98
N ASN A 212 -11.82 -12.73 29.49
CA ASN A 212 -12.94 -12.06 30.20
C ASN A 212 -13.17 -10.55 29.90
N THR A 213 -12.57 -10.00 28.83
CA THR A 213 -12.73 -8.57 28.44
C THR A 213 -13.15 -8.41 26.96
N CYS A 214 -13.82 -9.44 26.41
CA CYS A 214 -13.86 -9.63 24.96
C CYS A 214 -15.00 -8.89 24.22
N ASN A 215 -16.15 -8.58 24.83
CA ASN A 215 -17.27 -8.07 24.01
C ASN A 215 -17.15 -6.58 23.60
N GLN A 216 -16.59 -5.69 24.41
CA GLN A 216 -16.49 -4.27 24.05
C GLN A 216 -15.22 -3.91 23.24
N LYS A 217 -14.09 -4.57 23.51
CA LYS A 217 -12.86 -4.42 22.71
C LYS A 217 -13.05 -4.97 21.29
N LEU A 218 -13.81 -6.06 21.15
CA LEU A 218 -14.17 -6.58 19.82
C LEU A 218 -15.13 -5.65 19.07
N LEU A 219 -16.16 -5.08 19.70
CA LEU A 219 -17.17 -4.32 18.95
C LEU A 219 -16.66 -2.99 18.41
N PHE A 220 -16.01 -2.16 19.24
CA PHE A 220 -15.46 -0.89 18.74
C PHE A 220 -14.29 -1.13 17.79
N GLY A 221 -13.37 -2.04 18.12
CA GLY A 221 -12.26 -2.42 17.24
C GLY A 221 -12.76 -2.96 15.90
N TYR A 222 -13.74 -3.88 15.91
CA TYR A 222 -14.36 -4.42 14.70
C TYR A 222 -15.09 -3.34 13.90
N PHE A 223 -15.84 -2.45 14.55
CA PHE A 223 -16.51 -1.32 13.92
C PHE A 223 -15.50 -0.37 13.26
N ALA A 224 -14.48 0.05 14.00
CA ALA A 224 -13.45 0.97 13.51
C ALA A 224 -12.65 0.35 12.36
N LEU A 225 -12.23 -0.92 12.48
CA LEU A 225 -11.54 -1.65 11.43
C LEU A 225 -12.44 -1.87 10.21
N TRP A 226 -13.73 -2.17 10.40
CA TRP A 226 -14.70 -2.34 9.32
C TRP A 226 -14.86 -1.04 8.52
N ILE A 227 -15.08 0.10 9.19
CA ILE A 227 -15.16 1.40 8.50
C ILE A 227 -13.83 1.76 7.85
N CYS A 228 -12.70 1.64 8.55
CA CYS A 228 -11.40 1.95 7.98
C CYS A 228 -11.12 1.09 6.74
N ARG A 229 -11.45 -0.21 6.76
CA ARG A 229 -11.32 -1.10 5.58
C ARG A 229 -12.21 -0.64 4.42
N ASN A 230 -13.44 -0.21 4.70
CA ASN A 230 -14.35 0.30 3.69
C ASN A 230 -13.84 1.61 3.06
N ILE A 231 -13.40 2.55 3.91
CA ILE A 231 -12.74 3.80 3.50
C ILE A 231 -11.52 3.48 2.63
N ARG A 232 -10.64 2.57 3.06
CA ARG A 232 -9.43 2.19 2.32
C ARG A 232 -9.75 1.62 0.94
N ARG A 233 -10.80 0.80 0.83
CA ARG A 233 -11.23 0.24 -0.46
C ARG A 233 -11.63 1.36 -1.43
N LYS A 234 -12.54 2.24 -1.00
CA LYS A 234 -13.00 3.39 -1.81
C LYS A 234 -11.85 4.36 -2.12
N TYR A 235 -11.02 4.65 -1.13
CA TYR A 235 -9.84 5.50 -1.27
C TYR A 235 -8.83 4.94 -2.25
N SER A 236 -8.59 3.62 -2.27
CA SER A 236 -7.66 3.00 -3.21
C SER A 236 -8.06 3.19 -4.67
N GLU A 237 -9.36 3.25 -4.96
CA GLU A 237 -9.88 3.56 -6.29
C GLU A 237 -9.67 5.03 -6.65
N LEU A 238 -9.94 5.95 -5.70
CA LEU A 238 -9.75 7.38 -5.90
C LEU A 238 -8.27 7.79 -6.00
N SER A 239 -7.41 7.14 -5.22
CA SER A 239 -5.98 7.48 -5.11
C SER A 239 -5.26 7.46 -6.47
N ARG A 240 -5.68 6.57 -7.38
CA ARG A 240 -5.12 6.53 -8.73
C ARG A 240 -5.34 7.83 -9.51
N GLN A 241 -6.52 8.44 -9.36
CA GLN A 241 -6.81 9.71 -10.01
C GLN A 241 -6.03 10.85 -9.34
N MET A 242 -5.94 10.86 -8.01
CA MET A 242 -5.17 11.89 -7.30
C MET A 242 -3.67 11.87 -7.67
N GLU A 243 -3.12 10.68 -7.92
CA GLU A 243 -1.76 10.52 -8.46
C GLU A 243 -1.62 11.13 -9.86
N TYR A 244 -2.65 10.96 -10.71
CA TYR A 244 -2.66 11.56 -12.05
C TYR A 244 -2.79 13.07 -12.00
N ASP A 245 -3.69 13.58 -11.15
CA ASP A 245 -3.87 15.01 -10.95
C ASP A 245 -2.57 15.65 -10.39
N ALA A 246 -1.80 14.92 -9.57
CA ALA A 246 -0.56 15.41 -8.98
C ALA A 246 0.59 15.40 -10.00
N ASP A 247 0.63 14.38 -10.85
CA ASP A 247 1.49 14.35 -12.03
C ASP A 247 1.19 15.49 -12.99
N ASP A 248 -0.08 15.85 -13.21
CA ASP A 248 -0.44 16.95 -14.10
C ASP A 248 0.04 18.31 -13.54
N ILE A 249 -0.05 18.50 -12.23
CA ILE A 249 0.53 19.67 -11.54
C ILE A 249 2.06 19.69 -11.71
N ALA A 250 2.74 18.58 -11.46
CA ALA A 250 4.19 18.50 -11.62
C ALA A 250 4.62 18.75 -13.06
N ALA A 251 3.98 18.08 -14.04
CA ALA A 251 4.26 18.26 -15.45
C ALA A 251 3.98 19.69 -15.94
N GLY A 252 3.02 20.39 -15.33
CA GLY A 252 2.74 21.80 -15.62
C GLY A 252 3.86 22.76 -15.22
N HIS A 253 4.70 22.39 -14.24
CA HIS A 253 5.78 23.24 -13.72
C HIS A 253 7.17 22.81 -14.21
N VAL A 254 7.51 21.52 -14.10
CA VAL A 254 8.84 21.01 -14.53
C VAL A 254 8.85 20.47 -15.97
N GLY A 255 7.68 20.33 -16.59
CA GLY A 255 7.57 19.69 -17.91
C GLY A 255 7.45 18.16 -17.84
N ARG A 256 6.92 17.58 -18.93
CA ARG A 256 6.65 16.14 -19.02
C ARG A 256 7.92 15.30 -19.03
N GLU A 257 8.96 15.77 -19.72
CA GLU A 257 10.24 15.06 -19.85
C GLU A 257 10.89 14.83 -18.48
N ILE A 258 11.00 15.89 -17.66
CA ILE A 258 11.58 15.81 -16.32
C ILE A 258 10.74 14.89 -15.44
N LEU A 259 9.41 15.00 -15.48
CA LEU A 259 8.55 14.11 -14.71
C LEU A 259 8.71 12.63 -15.12
N GLN A 260 8.75 12.34 -16.42
CA GLN A 260 8.95 10.97 -16.91
C GLN A 260 10.31 10.42 -16.49
N ARG A 261 11.39 11.22 -16.64
CA ARG A 261 12.74 10.88 -16.16
C ARG A 261 12.71 10.57 -14.67
N THR A 262 12.11 11.45 -13.88
CA THR A 262 11.97 11.32 -12.42
C THR A 262 11.22 10.05 -12.04
N LEU A 263 10.10 9.73 -12.70
CA LEU A 263 9.32 8.52 -12.40
C LEU A 263 10.10 7.23 -12.66
N VAL A 264 10.81 7.17 -13.79
CA VAL A 264 11.66 6.03 -14.13
C VAL A 264 12.82 5.95 -13.14
N HIS A 265 13.49 7.07 -12.89
CA HIS A 265 14.65 7.13 -12.01
C HIS A 265 14.29 6.76 -10.57
N ALA A 266 13.19 7.29 -10.02
CA ALA A 266 12.66 6.91 -8.72
C ALA A 266 12.40 5.40 -8.62
N ALA A 267 11.87 4.79 -9.68
CA ALA A 267 11.63 3.35 -9.70
C ALA A 267 12.93 2.53 -9.75
N CYS A 268 13.93 3.00 -10.50
CA CYS A 268 15.28 2.42 -10.52
C CYS A 268 15.98 2.53 -9.17
N ILE A 269 15.96 3.71 -8.55
CA ILE A 269 16.54 3.95 -7.22
C ILE A 269 15.91 3.00 -6.20
N ARG A 270 14.58 2.86 -6.18
CA ARG A 270 13.89 1.96 -5.24
C ARG A 270 14.25 0.49 -5.46
N TYR A 271 14.42 0.08 -6.71
CA TYR A 271 14.86 -1.28 -7.03
C TYR A 271 16.29 -1.54 -6.54
N ASN A 272 17.21 -0.62 -6.81
CA ASN A 272 18.61 -0.70 -6.40
C ASN A 272 18.76 -0.58 -4.88
N PHE A 273 17.96 0.26 -4.23
CA PHE A 273 17.90 0.37 -2.77
C PHE A 273 17.53 -0.98 -2.13
N GLY A 274 16.52 -1.66 -2.68
CA GLY A 274 16.17 -3.02 -2.24
C GLY A 274 17.29 -4.04 -2.46
N MET A 275 18.06 -3.87 -3.54
CA MET A 275 19.19 -4.73 -3.87
C MET A 275 20.35 -4.54 -2.87
N VAL A 276 20.73 -3.29 -2.58
CA VAL A 276 21.79 -2.99 -1.61
C VAL A 276 21.37 -3.43 -0.21
N ARG A 277 20.12 -3.18 0.21
CA ARG A 277 19.59 -3.67 1.49
C ARG A 277 19.59 -5.20 1.58
N TRP A 278 19.28 -5.88 0.48
CA TRP A 278 19.38 -7.34 0.42
C TRP A 278 20.83 -7.81 0.57
N GLY A 279 21.78 -7.15 -0.11
CA GLY A 279 23.21 -7.40 0.01
C GLY A 279 23.72 -7.18 1.43
N MET A 280 23.39 -6.04 2.06
CA MET A 280 23.75 -5.75 3.45
C MET A 280 23.29 -6.84 4.41
N LYS A 281 22.03 -7.30 4.32
CA LYS A 281 21.53 -8.39 5.18
C LYS A 281 22.31 -9.70 5.01
N LYS A 282 22.94 -9.91 3.85
CA LYS A 282 23.81 -11.07 3.62
C LYS A 282 25.21 -10.86 4.19
N LEU A 283 25.73 -9.64 4.14
CA LEU A 283 26.99 -9.27 4.81
C LEU A 283 26.87 -9.36 6.34
N GLU A 284 25.79 -8.84 6.91
CA GLU A 284 25.52 -8.89 8.36
C GLU A 284 25.51 -10.35 8.85
N ALA A 285 24.89 -11.26 8.09
CA ALA A 285 24.90 -12.69 8.39
C ALA A 285 26.30 -13.33 8.36
N ALA A 286 27.28 -12.67 7.74
CA ALA A 286 28.67 -13.06 7.65
C ALA A 286 29.60 -12.25 8.59
N GLY A 287 29.05 -11.37 9.45
CA GLY A 287 29.84 -10.48 10.32
C GLY A 287 30.60 -9.37 9.57
N LEU A 288 30.11 -9.02 8.38
CA LEU A 288 30.63 -7.93 7.56
C LEU A 288 29.64 -6.77 7.56
N CYS A 289 30.17 -5.57 7.51
CA CYS A 289 29.35 -4.37 7.42
C CYS A 289 29.81 -3.46 6.29
N LEU A 290 28.87 -2.82 5.60
CA LEU A 290 29.13 -1.97 4.45
C LEU A 290 29.61 -0.58 4.88
N GLU A 291 30.71 -0.10 4.29
CA GLU A 291 31.31 1.21 4.57
C GLU A 291 30.32 2.39 4.39
N ASP A 292 29.79 2.54 3.17
CA ASP A 292 28.82 3.58 2.83
C ASP A 292 27.70 3.02 1.94
N PHE A 293 26.48 3.05 2.49
CA PHE A 293 25.30 2.56 1.80
C PHE A 293 24.91 3.38 0.57
N TYR A 294 24.96 4.72 0.65
CA TYR A 294 24.47 5.58 -0.42
C TYR A 294 25.50 5.75 -1.54
N GLN A 295 26.79 5.62 -1.21
CA GLN A 295 27.83 5.48 -2.22
C GLN A 295 27.71 4.14 -2.96
N ALA A 296 27.47 3.04 -2.24
CA ALA A 296 27.18 1.74 -2.85
C ALA A 296 25.92 1.77 -3.72
N LEU A 297 24.86 2.45 -3.28
CA LEU A 297 23.63 2.65 -4.05
C LEU A 297 23.90 3.36 -5.38
N SER A 298 24.74 4.40 -5.35
CA SER A 298 25.14 5.15 -6.54
C SER A 298 25.96 4.29 -7.51
N ALA A 299 26.90 3.50 -6.99
CA ALA A 299 27.71 2.60 -7.80
C ALA A 299 26.87 1.47 -8.43
N VAL A 300 25.93 0.88 -7.69
CA VAL A 300 25.03 -0.16 -8.20
C VAL A 300 24.14 0.35 -9.34
N ALA A 301 23.77 1.64 -9.34
CA ALA A 301 23.01 2.24 -10.43
C ALA A 301 23.75 2.21 -11.78
N GLY A 302 25.09 2.08 -11.78
CA GLY A 302 25.90 1.99 -13.01
C GLY A 302 25.61 0.74 -13.84
N PHE A 303 25.34 -0.40 -13.19
CA PHE A 303 25.12 -1.68 -13.89
C PHE A 303 23.71 -2.26 -13.70
N SER A 304 22.99 -1.87 -12.64
CA SER A 304 21.69 -2.43 -12.32
C SER A 304 20.54 -1.59 -12.85
N ARG A 305 19.74 -2.18 -13.73
CA ARG A 305 18.46 -1.63 -14.20
C ARG A 305 17.32 -2.63 -13.99
N PRO A 306 16.19 -2.23 -13.37
CA PRO A 306 15.05 -3.12 -13.21
C PRO A 306 14.47 -3.52 -14.57
N ARG A 307 14.16 -4.80 -14.73
CA ARG A 307 13.29 -5.25 -15.83
C ARG A 307 11.89 -4.61 -15.66
N MET A 308 11.20 -4.31 -16.77
CA MET A 308 9.83 -3.76 -16.73
C MET A 308 8.88 -4.57 -15.85
N ALA A 309 9.03 -5.91 -15.82
CA ALA A 309 8.25 -6.81 -14.97
C ALA A 309 8.40 -6.53 -13.45
N PHE A 310 9.47 -5.86 -13.03
CA PHE A 310 9.69 -5.48 -11.64
C PHE A 310 9.13 -4.10 -11.29
N LEU A 311 8.75 -3.28 -12.28
CA LEU A 311 8.11 -2.00 -12.02
C LEU A 311 6.67 -2.18 -11.57
N LYS A 312 6.17 -1.25 -10.75
CA LYS A 312 4.76 -1.25 -10.33
C LYS A 312 3.89 -0.84 -11.52
N HIS A 313 2.79 -1.55 -11.75
CA HIS A 313 1.80 -1.22 -12.80
C HIS A 313 1.31 0.24 -12.73
N GLY A 314 1.23 0.82 -11.53
CA GLY A 314 0.87 2.23 -11.36
C GLY A 314 1.89 3.19 -11.98
N VAL A 315 3.19 2.91 -11.85
CA VAL A 315 4.27 3.73 -12.42
C VAL A 315 4.25 3.62 -13.95
N ILE A 316 4.08 2.40 -14.47
CA ILE A 316 3.98 2.17 -15.93
C ILE A 316 2.83 2.99 -16.52
N ARG A 317 1.63 2.91 -15.93
CA ARG A 317 0.48 3.69 -16.41
C ARG A 317 0.68 5.21 -16.32
N ARG A 318 1.35 5.70 -15.27
CA ARG A 318 1.68 7.14 -15.15
C ARG A 318 2.60 7.59 -16.28
N ILE A 319 3.63 6.80 -16.60
CA ILE A 319 4.55 7.09 -17.71
C ILE A 319 3.84 7.02 -19.05
N GLU A 320 3.06 5.95 -19.31
CA GLU A 320 2.29 5.78 -20.55
C GLU A 320 1.29 6.93 -20.77
N ARG A 321 0.67 7.44 -19.70
CA ARG A 321 -0.27 8.58 -19.75
C ARG A 321 0.40 9.85 -20.23
N LEU A 322 1.65 10.09 -19.84
CA LEU A 322 2.40 11.30 -20.20
C LEU A 322 2.82 11.33 -21.68
N GLY A 323 2.71 10.20 -22.37
CA GLY A 323 2.99 10.07 -23.81
C GLY A 323 4.41 9.59 -24.11
N PRO A 324 4.81 9.58 -25.40
CA PRO A 324 6.19 9.27 -25.77
C PRO A 324 7.15 10.33 -25.20
N LEU A 325 8.34 9.89 -24.82
CA LEU A 325 9.39 10.78 -24.33
C LEU A 325 9.99 11.54 -25.53
N GLU A 326 9.64 12.81 -25.66
CA GLU A 326 10.27 13.71 -26.60
C GLU A 326 11.52 14.29 -25.93
N VAL A 327 12.70 13.83 -26.35
CA VAL A 327 13.97 14.40 -25.88
C VAL A 327 14.11 15.78 -26.51
N GLY A 328 13.80 16.83 -25.77
CA GLY A 328 13.94 18.20 -26.22
C GLY A 328 15.42 18.63 -26.30
N PRO A 329 15.74 19.73 -27.01
CA PRO A 329 17.10 20.29 -27.03
C PRO A 329 17.52 20.95 -25.71
N THR A 330 16.63 21.00 -24.71
CA THR A 330 16.89 21.64 -23.42
C THR A 330 17.69 20.70 -22.52
N ALA A 331 18.97 20.55 -22.86
CA ALA A 331 19.99 20.17 -21.89
C ALA A 331 20.16 21.32 -20.89
N SER A 332 19.16 21.51 -20.01
CA SER A 332 19.35 22.27 -18.79
C SER A 332 20.56 21.66 -18.07
N SER A 333 21.53 22.47 -17.66
CA SER A 333 22.69 22.00 -16.94
C SER A 333 22.24 21.22 -15.70
N VAL A 334 22.56 19.93 -15.63
CA VAL A 334 22.21 19.09 -14.49
C VAL A 334 22.92 19.63 -13.25
N SER A 335 22.14 20.08 -12.28
CA SER A 335 22.62 20.62 -11.01
C SER A 335 22.45 19.58 -9.90
N TRP A 336 23.43 19.49 -9.01
CA TRP A 336 23.50 18.50 -7.92
C TRP A 336 23.69 19.18 -6.56
N THR A 337 23.25 20.43 -6.41
CA THR A 337 23.54 21.25 -5.22
C THR A 337 22.95 20.64 -3.94
N VAL A 338 21.78 20.01 -4.02
CA VAL A 338 21.18 19.32 -2.88
C VAL A 338 22.02 18.11 -2.47
N ARG A 339 22.45 17.30 -3.45
CA ARG A 339 23.30 16.13 -3.20
C ARG A 339 24.60 16.53 -2.55
N ASP A 340 25.28 17.55 -3.08
CA ASP A 340 26.56 18.02 -2.56
C ASP A 340 26.43 18.53 -1.12
N ALA A 341 25.35 19.25 -0.81
CA ALA A 341 25.05 19.70 0.55
C ALA A 341 24.76 18.53 1.52
N VAL A 342 24.06 17.48 1.07
CA VAL A 342 23.77 16.30 1.90
C VAL A 342 25.04 15.49 2.16
N LEU A 343 25.91 15.33 1.17
CA LEU A 343 27.20 14.65 1.32
C LEU A 343 28.15 15.44 2.23
N GLY A 344 28.11 16.78 2.19
CA GLY A 344 28.99 17.65 2.99
C GLY A 344 28.54 17.95 4.43
N SER A 345 27.26 17.73 4.77
CA SER A 345 26.68 18.16 6.06
C SER A 345 26.78 17.13 7.20
N GLY A 346 27.30 15.93 6.94
CA GLY A 346 27.28 14.83 7.91
C GLY A 346 25.87 14.32 8.24
N LEU A 347 24.85 14.71 7.47
CA LEU A 347 23.47 14.31 7.66
C LEU A 347 23.29 12.79 7.51
N ILE A 348 24.04 12.18 6.58
CA ILE A 348 24.02 10.74 6.33
C ILE A 348 24.44 9.96 7.58
N SER A 349 25.59 10.29 8.17
CA SER A 349 26.10 9.56 9.35
C SER A 349 25.23 9.74 10.59
N ARG A 350 24.52 10.87 10.71
CA ARG A 350 23.52 11.11 11.78
C ARG A 350 22.27 10.24 11.64
N ILE A 351 21.84 9.98 10.42
CA ILE A 351 20.58 9.30 10.10
C ILE A 351 20.77 7.79 9.93
N PHE A 352 21.88 7.41 9.31
CA PHE A 352 22.23 6.05 8.96
C PHE A 352 23.70 5.83 9.38
N PRO A 353 23.95 5.56 10.68
CA PRO A 353 25.31 5.34 11.15
C PRO A 353 25.91 4.11 10.45
N SER A 354 27.13 4.28 9.93
CA SER A 354 27.92 3.17 9.39
C SER A 354 28.34 2.26 10.54
N CYS A 355 27.98 0.98 10.44
CA CYS A 355 28.30 -0.16 11.33
C CYS A 355 28.09 0.04 12.85
N PRO A 356 27.47 -0.92 13.55
CA PRO A 356 27.42 -0.86 15.01
C PRO A 356 28.82 -0.95 15.62
N ASP A 357 29.04 -0.24 16.73
CA ASP A 357 30.29 -0.30 17.49
C ASP A 357 30.49 -1.71 18.07
N GLY A 358 31.25 -2.56 17.36
CA GLY A 358 31.67 -3.87 17.83
C GLY A 358 31.90 -4.91 16.72
N GLY A 359 33.17 -5.30 16.52
CA GLY A 359 33.56 -6.61 15.95
C GLY A 359 33.40 -6.86 14.45
N ASP A 360 32.53 -6.13 13.74
CA ASP A 360 32.29 -6.37 12.32
C ASP A 360 33.42 -5.80 11.44
N THR A 361 33.86 -6.58 10.45
CA THR A 361 34.86 -6.11 9.47
C THR A 361 34.18 -5.24 8.42
N VAL A 362 34.67 -4.01 8.24
CA VAL A 362 34.13 -3.06 7.25
C VAL A 362 34.55 -3.49 5.85
N LEU A 363 33.57 -3.65 4.96
CA LEU A 363 33.76 -3.97 3.55
C LEU A 363 33.75 -2.69 2.71
N PRO A 364 34.83 -2.41 1.94
CA PRO A 364 34.88 -1.27 1.05
C PRO A 364 33.81 -1.31 -0.03
N VAL A 365 33.28 -0.13 -0.40
CA VAL A 365 32.22 -0.01 -1.42
C VAL A 365 32.58 -0.70 -2.76
N PRO A 366 33.79 -0.55 -3.33
CA PRO A 366 34.13 -1.20 -4.61
C PRO A 366 34.08 -2.73 -4.55
N GLU A 367 34.48 -3.32 -3.42
CA GLU A 367 34.44 -4.77 -3.24
C GLU A 367 33.00 -5.27 -3.14
N PHE A 368 32.15 -4.56 -2.40
CA PHE A 368 30.72 -4.83 -2.33
C PHE A 368 30.06 -4.74 -3.71
N VAL A 369 30.38 -3.71 -4.49
CA VAL A 369 29.84 -3.49 -5.83
C VAL A 369 30.19 -4.66 -6.76
N ARG A 370 31.46 -5.08 -6.80
CA ARG A 370 31.90 -6.24 -7.58
C ARG A 370 31.17 -7.52 -7.16
N TRP A 371 31.04 -7.74 -5.85
CA TRP A 371 30.28 -8.89 -5.33
C TRP A 371 28.78 -8.82 -5.72
N MET A 372 28.19 -7.63 -5.71
CA MET A 372 26.79 -7.41 -6.09
C MET A 372 26.56 -7.52 -7.60
N GLU A 373 27.54 -7.20 -8.44
CA GLU A 373 27.47 -7.46 -9.89
C GLU A 373 27.25 -8.95 -10.18
N GLU A 374 28.01 -9.83 -9.52
CA GLU A 374 27.82 -11.28 -9.59
C GLU A 374 26.50 -11.73 -8.92
N GLY A 375 26.11 -11.06 -7.84
CA GLY A 375 24.89 -11.33 -7.07
C GLY A 375 23.59 -10.83 -7.71
N ALA A 376 23.64 -9.96 -8.71
CA ALA A 376 22.47 -9.29 -9.27
C ALA A 376 21.43 -10.28 -9.85
N ASP A 377 21.89 -11.34 -10.51
CA ASP A 377 21.04 -12.40 -11.04
C ASP A 377 20.40 -13.26 -9.94
N ILE A 378 21.09 -13.41 -8.81
CA ILE A 378 20.54 -14.09 -7.63
C ILE A 378 19.43 -13.24 -7.02
N TYR A 379 19.67 -11.94 -6.87
CA TYR A 379 18.66 -10.99 -6.39
C TYR A 379 17.43 -10.94 -7.31
N CYS A 380 17.62 -10.91 -8.63
CA CYS A 380 16.51 -10.98 -9.60
C CYS A 380 15.67 -12.25 -9.41
N ARG A 381 16.30 -13.42 -9.28
CA ARG A 381 15.60 -14.68 -9.02
C ARG A 381 14.92 -14.69 -7.65
N HIS A 382 15.54 -14.09 -6.64
CA HIS A 382 14.95 -13.92 -5.31
C HIS A 382 13.67 -13.08 -5.38
N LEU A 383 13.69 -11.95 -6.09
CA LEU A 383 12.50 -11.11 -6.30
C LEU A 383 11.39 -11.86 -7.06
N GLN A 384 11.72 -12.65 -8.08
CA GLN A 384 10.73 -13.46 -8.79
C GLN A 384 10.07 -14.50 -7.87
N ARG A 385 10.84 -15.11 -6.97
CA ARG A 385 10.32 -16.07 -5.98
C ARG A 385 9.49 -15.38 -4.90
N MET A 386 9.84 -14.15 -4.51
CA MET A 386 9.10 -13.36 -3.52
C MET A 386 7.78 -12.84 -4.09
N ARG A 387 7.77 -12.45 -5.38
CA ARG A 387 6.57 -11.93 -6.07
C ARG A 387 5.60 -13.00 -6.53
N SER A 388 5.89 -14.28 -6.28
CA SER A 388 5.04 -15.34 -6.77
C SER A 388 3.76 -15.46 -5.94
N VAL A 389 2.62 -15.33 -6.58
CA VAL A 389 1.31 -15.59 -5.98
C VAL A 389 1.11 -17.09 -5.90
N LYS A 390 0.72 -17.59 -4.73
CA LYS A 390 0.39 -19.00 -4.56
C LYS A 390 -1.01 -19.21 -5.12
N LEU A 391 -1.12 -19.93 -6.23
CA LEU A 391 -2.38 -20.35 -6.81
C LEU A 391 -2.70 -21.77 -6.34
N GLU A 392 -3.86 -21.94 -5.71
CA GLU A 392 -4.41 -23.23 -5.34
C GLU A 392 -5.70 -23.44 -6.13
N ILE A 393 -5.73 -24.46 -6.99
CA ILE A 393 -6.94 -24.84 -7.74
C ILE A 393 -7.44 -26.15 -7.15
N HIS A 394 -8.66 -26.13 -6.63
CA HIS A 394 -9.30 -27.27 -5.99
C HIS A 394 -10.55 -27.67 -6.76
N LEU A 395 -10.75 -28.99 -6.92
CA LEU A 395 -12.02 -29.56 -7.34
C LEU A 395 -12.42 -30.64 -6.34
N ASP A 396 -13.48 -30.37 -5.59
CA ASP A 396 -13.99 -31.25 -4.56
C ASP A 396 -14.71 -32.46 -5.16
N ARG A 397 -14.13 -33.64 -4.96
CA ARG A 397 -14.66 -34.94 -5.43
C ARG A 397 -16.05 -35.27 -4.87
N ARG A 398 -16.40 -34.77 -3.68
CA ARG A 398 -17.62 -35.19 -2.96
C ARG A 398 -18.89 -34.46 -3.38
N LYS A 399 -18.76 -33.27 -3.96
CA LYS A 399 -19.92 -32.48 -4.38
C LYS A 399 -20.51 -32.97 -5.71
N HIS A 400 -19.76 -33.78 -6.45
CA HIS A 400 -19.83 -33.76 -7.89
C HIS A 400 -19.29 -35.08 -8.49
N PHE A 401 -20.21 -35.96 -8.95
CA PHE A 401 -19.92 -37.16 -9.75
C PHE A 401 -20.35 -36.94 -11.20
N LEU A 402 -19.44 -37.13 -12.17
CA LEU A 402 -19.73 -37.10 -13.61
C LEU A 402 -19.97 -38.56 -14.07
N PRO A 403 -21.21 -39.00 -14.35
CA PRO A 403 -21.50 -40.43 -14.49
C PRO A 403 -20.99 -41.08 -15.79
N LEU A 404 -20.54 -40.29 -16.78
CA LEU A 404 -20.42 -40.74 -18.18
C LEU A 404 -19.09 -40.41 -18.87
N ALA A 405 -18.08 -39.87 -18.18
CA ALA A 405 -16.80 -39.54 -18.81
C ALA A 405 -15.59 -39.72 -17.88
N GLU A 406 -14.75 -40.73 -18.17
CA GLU A 406 -13.36 -40.77 -17.67
C GLU A 406 -12.51 -39.78 -18.47
N GLY A 407 -12.66 -38.48 -18.16
CA GLY A 407 -11.90 -37.41 -18.81
C GLY A 407 -10.72 -36.94 -17.96
N ILE A 408 -9.51 -36.99 -18.52
CA ILE A 408 -8.40 -36.15 -18.08
C ILE A 408 -8.57 -34.78 -18.76
N TYR A 409 -8.25 -33.70 -18.06
CA TYR A 409 -8.24 -32.36 -18.65
C TYR A 409 -6.96 -31.62 -18.29
N ASP A 410 -6.50 -30.80 -19.21
CA ASP A 410 -5.42 -29.85 -19.02
C ASP A 410 -5.96 -28.54 -18.50
N ILE A 411 -5.35 -28.03 -17.45
CA ILE A 411 -5.59 -26.68 -16.98
C ILE A 411 -4.52 -25.79 -17.58
N LEU A 412 -4.95 -24.77 -18.31
CA LEU A 412 -4.05 -23.78 -18.89
C LEU A 412 -4.23 -22.44 -18.18
N ILE A 413 -3.10 -21.81 -17.86
CA ILE A 413 -3.04 -20.42 -17.43
C ILE A 413 -2.34 -19.66 -18.55
N ASP A 414 -3.00 -18.63 -19.06
CA ASP A 414 -2.54 -17.83 -20.21
C ASP A 414 -2.12 -18.71 -21.40
N GLY A 415 -2.87 -19.79 -21.63
CA GLY A 415 -2.64 -20.74 -22.73
C GLY A 415 -1.50 -21.74 -22.50
N ARG A 416 -0.82 -21.76 -21.35
CA ARG A 416 0.22 -22.76 -21.02
C ARG A 416 -0.31 -23.82 -20.06
N SER A 417 -0.09 -25.11 -20.33
CA SER A 417 -0.53 -26.19 -19.44
C SER A 417 0.21 -26.12 -18.10
N VAL A 418 -0.57 -26.12 -17.02
CA VAL A 418 -0.11 -25.91 -15.64
C VAL A 418 -0.16 -27.20 -14.85
N GLY A 419 -1.01 -28.14 -15.27
CA GLY A 419 -1.19 -29.48 -14.73
C GLY A 419 -2.43 -30.13 -15.33
N THR A 420 -2.55 -31.44 -15.14
CA THR A 420 -3.70 -32.24 -15.56
C THR A 420 -4.57 -32.60 -14.35
N GLY A 421 -5.89 -32.49 -14.52
CA GLY A 421 -6.90 -32.93 -13.55
C GLY A 421 -7.68 -34.12 -14.06
N ASN A 422 -8.36 -34.83 -13.16
CA ASN A 422 -9.26 -35.93 -13.50
C ASN A 422 -10.64 -35.65 -12.88
N PHE A 423 -11.70 -35.69 -13.70
CA PHE A 423 -13.05 -35.34 -13.27
C PHE A 423 -13.64 -36.27 -12.20
N MET A 424 -13.14 -37.51 -12.10
CA MET A 424 -13.62 -38.53 -11.17
C MET A 424 -12.84 -38.55 -9.85
N LYS A 425 -11.54 -38.24 -9.91
CA LYS A 425 -10.65 -38.29 -8.74
C LYS A 425 -10.61 -36.96 -7.98
N GLY A 426 -11.10 -35.87 -8.58
CA GLY A 426 -10.81 -34.52 -8.11
C GLY A 426 -9.32 -34.20 -8.30
N TYR A 427 -8.91 -32.98 -7.96
CA TYR A 427 -7.50 -32.61 -7.97
C TYR A 427 -7.23 -31.37 -7.10
N ASP A 428 -5.97 -31.26 -6.67
CA ASP A 428 -5.41 -30.12 -5.97
C ASP A 428 -4.13 -29.70 -6.69
N ILE A 429 -4.17 -28.60 -7.44
CA ILE A 429 -2.98 -28.04 -8.08
C ILE A 429 -2.53 -26.81 -7.29
N ARG A 430 -1.28 -26.87 -6.79
CA ARG A 430 -0.61 -25.73 -6.15
C ARG A 430 0.53 -25.27 -7.05
N LYS A 431 0.41 -24.05 -7.58
CA LYS A 431 1.41 -23.44 -8.47
C LYS A 431 1.76 -22.04 -7.97
N ARG A 432 2.96 -21.58 -8.27
CA ARG A 432 3.37 -20.19 -8.08
C ARG A 432 3.24 -19.48 -9.43
N ILE A 433 2.47 -18.40 -9.47
CA ILE A 433 2.25 -17.57 -10.68
C ILE A 433 2.79 -16.16 -10.45
N SER A 434 3.03 -15.40 -11.53
CA SER A 434 3.35 -13.97 -11.43
C SER A 434 2.16 -13.17 -10.88
N PRO A 435 2.37 -11.97 -10.31
CA PRO A 435 1.29 -11.05 -10.02
C PRO A 435 0.84 -10.36 -11.32
N GLY A 436 -0.47 -10.21 -11.51
CA GLY A 436 -1.06 -9.67 -12.72
C GLY A 436 -2.44 -10.28 -13.01
N THR A 437 -3.01 -9.89 -14.15
CA THR A 437 -4.25 -10.48 -14.65
C THR A 437 -3.93 -11.75 -15.42
N HIS A 438 -4.54 -12.86 -15.02
CA HIS A 438 -4.33 -14.18 -15.60
C HIS A 438 -5.65 -14.77 -16.11
N GLN A 439 -5.58 -15.51 -17.21
CA GLN A 439 -6.70 -16.25 -17.78
C GLN A 439 -6.57 -17.74 -17.48
N LEU A 440 -7.52 -18.28 -16.73
CA LEU A 440 -7.67 -19.71 -16.53
C LEU A 440 -8.57 -20.30 -17.63
N THR A 441 -8.09 -21.35 -18.29
CA THR A 441 -8.86 -22.15 -19.24
C THR A 441 -8.67 -23.63 -18.95
N VAL A 442 -9.68 -24.45 -19.26
CA VAL A 442 -9.61 -25.90 -19.17
C VAL A 442 -9.78 -26.48 -20.56
N ARG A 443 -8.92 -27.43 -20.92
CA ARG A 443 -8.94 -28.14 -22.20
C ARG A 443 -9.10 -29.63 -21.93
N VAL A 444 -10.10 -30.24 -22.56
CA VAL A 444 -10.31 -31.70 -22.49
C VAL A 444 -9.83 -32.31 -23.80
N PRO A 445 -8.78 -33.15 -23.80
CA PRO A 445 -8.39 -33.93 -24.97
C PRO A 445 -9.54 -34.88 -25.37
N GLY A 446 -10.05 -34.79 -26.60
CA GLY A 446 -11.14 -35.64 -27.10
C GLY A 446 -12.54 -35.00 -27.14
N GLY A 447 -12.74 -33.81 -26.55
CA GLY A 447 -13.64 -32.75 -27.02
C GLY A 447 -15.14 -32.99 -27.27
N ILE A 448 -15.76 -34.11 -26.94
CA ILE A 448 -17.22 -34.28 -27.14
C ILE A 448 -17.96 -33.98 -25.83
N GLY A 449 -18.71 -32.86 -25.82
CA GLY A 449 -19.69 -32.59 -24.77
C GLY A 449 -19.19 -31.86 -23.52
N ILE A 450 -18.01 -31.23 -23.52
CA ILE A 450 -17.54 -30.39 -22.39
C ILE A 450 -17.18 -28.99 -22.89
N ALA A 451 -17.80 -27.95 -22.32
CA ALA A 451 -17.50 -26.55 -22.57
C ALA A 451 -16.86 -25.92 -21.34
N CYS A 452 -15.82 -25.09 -21.52
CA CYS A 452 -15.13 -24.42 -20.43
C CYS A 452 -15.20 -22.91 -20.64
N ASP A 453 -15.72 -22.18 -19.65
CA ASP A 453 -15.73 -20.72 -19.71
C ASP A 453 -14.35 -20.19 -19.25
N PRO A 454 -13.68 -19.33 -20.03
CA PRO A 454 -12.44 -18.71 -19.59
C PRO A 454 -12.70 -17.84 -18.36
N PHE A 455 -11.91 -18.02 -17.31
CA PHE A 455 -12.02 -17.24 -16.08
C PHE A 455 -10.84 -16.29 -15.94
N MET A 456 -11.12 -14.99 -15.93
CA MET A 456 -10.11 -13.95 -15.70
C MET A 456 -10.01 -13.67 -14.20
N PHE A 457 -8.80 -13.69 -13.65
CA PHE A 457 -8.58 -13.34 -12.25
C PHE A 457 -7.33 -12.47 -12.08
N GLU A 458 -7.35 -11.60 -11.07
CA GLU A 458 -6.23 -10.71 -10.75
C GLU A 458 -5.47 -11.25 -9.53
N ALA A 459 -4.20 -11.60 -9.75
CA ALA A 459 -3.27 -12.08 -8.75
C ALA A 459 -2.44 -10.89 -8.23
N CYS A 460 -2.60 -10.50 -6.96
CA CYS A 460 -1.79 -9.43 -6.37
C CYS A 460 -0.59 -10.00 -5.62
N ASP A 461 0.50 -9.23 -5.57
CA ASP A 461 1.75 -9.61 -4.91
C ASP A 461 1.52 -10.04 -3.46
N GLY A 462 2.06 -11.20 -3.08
CA GLY A 462 1.89 -11.78 -1.73
C GLY A 462 0.52 -12.41 -1.44
N ASP A 463 -0.40 -12.50 -2.40
CA ASP A 463 -1.68 -13.18 -2.18
C ASP A 463 -1.57 -14.70 -2.34
N THR A 464 -2.46 -15.42 -1.65
CA THR A 464 -2.84 -16.78 -1.98
C THR A 464 -4.19 -16.74 -2.66
N CYS A 465 -4.22 -17.07 -3.95
CA CYS A 465 -5.43 -17.18 -4.75
C CYS A 465 -5.91 -18.63 -4.70
N ARG A 466 -7.12 -18.86 -4.20
CA ARG A 466 -7.76 -20.17 -4.20
C ARG A 466 -8.97 -20.16 -5.12
N LEU A 467 -8.97 -21.06 -6.09
CA LEU A 467 -10.01 -21.27 -7.08
C LEU A 467 -10.66 -22.62 -6.81
N ASP A 468 -11.93 -22.63 -6.42
CA ASP A 468 -12.71 -23.86 -6.37
C ASP A 468 -13.49 -23.99 -7.68
N MET A 469 -13.19 -25.03 -8.45
CA MET A 469 -13.85 -25.31 -9.72
C MET A 469 -15.18 -26.03 -9.49
N ASP A 470 -16.14 -25.79 -10.38
CA ASP A 470 -17.49 -26.38 -10.35
C ASP A 470 -17.99 -26.67 -11.78
N TYR A 471 -19.04 -27.47 -11.93
CA TYR A 471 -19.65 -27.76 -13.21
C TYR A 471 -21.17 -27.79 -13.17
N ARG A 472 -21.79 -27.48 -14.32
CA ARG A 472 -23.23 -27.50 -14.52
C ARG A 472 -23.58 -28.28 -15.77
N TYR A 473 -24.55 -29.17 -15.67
CA TYR A 473 -25.12 -29.85 -16.83
C TYR A 473 -26.13 -28.95 -17.53
N GLU A 474 -25.95 -28.72 -18.83
CA GLU A 474 -26.93 -27.99 -19.65
C GLU A 474 -27.74 -28.96 -20.52
N PHE A 475 -29.00 -29.14 -20.14
CA PHE A 475 -29.95 -30.04 -20.82
C PHE A 475 -30.17 -29.73 -22.30
N LYS A 476 -29.95 -28.47 -22.73
CA LYS A 476 -30.21 -28.01 -24.11
C LYS A 476 -29.15 -28.41 -25.14
N GLY A 477 -28.08 -29.10 -24.75
CA GLY A 477 -27.02 -29.48 -25.71
C GLY A 477 -26.23 -30.74 -25.39
N THR A 478 -26.65 -31.54 -24.40
CA THR A 478 -25.86 -32.71 -23.90
C THR A 478 -24.40 -32.34 -23.60
N ARG A 479 -24.18 -31.14 -23.01
CA ARG A 479 -22.84 -30.67 -22.64
C ARG A 479 -22.73 -30.39 -21.13
N TYR A 480 -21.58 -30.74 -20.56
CA TYR A 480 -21.17 -30.30 -19.24
C TYR A 480 -20.38 -29.00 -19.37
N ARG A 481 -20.73 -28.02 -18.55
CA ARG A 481 -20.07 -26.72 -18.50
C ARG A 481 -19.20 -26.63 -17.26
N VAL A 482 -17.89 -26.43 -17.43
CA VAL A 482 -16.94 -26.27 -16.33
C VAL A 482 -16.66 -24.79 -16.13
N PHE A 483 -16.77 -24.31 -14.88
CA PHE A 483 -16.55 -22.91 -14.52
C PHE A 483 -15.93 -22.81 -13.11
N VAL A 484 -15.53 -21.61 -12.72
CA VAL A 484 -15.02 -21.35 -11.36
C VAL A 484 -16.21 -21.06 -10.45
N GLY A 485 -16.51 -21.97 -9.51
CA GLY A 485 -17.64 -21.83 -8.59
C GLY A 485 -17.35 -20.90 -7.42
N SER A 486 -16.10 -20.88 -6.94
CA SER A 486 -15.65 -19.97 -5.89
C SER A 486 -14.24 -19.46 -6.19
N PHE A 487 -14.03 -18.17 -5.96
CA PHE A 487 -12.70 -17.56 -5.97
C PHE A 487 -12.51 -16.83 -4.65
N SER A 488 -11.48 -17.22 -3.91
CA SER A 488 -11.09 -16.54 -2.68
C SER A 488 -9.64 -16.08 -2.79
N ARG A 489 -9.41 -14.88 -2.30
CA ARG A 489 -8.08 -14.26 -2.27
C ARG A 489 -7.73 -13.95 -0.84
N THR A 490 -6.70 -14.62 -0.34
CA THR A 490 -6.21 -14.43 1.02
C THR A 490 -4.87 -13.72 0.92
N ALA A 491 -4.82 -12.46 1.32
CA ALA A 491 -3.54 -11.78 1.49
C ALA A 491 -2.74 -12.52 2.56
N LEU A 492 -1.45 -12.80 2.31
CA LEU A 492 -0.57 -13.26 3.37
C LEU A 492 -0.69 -12.27 4.52
N ARG A 493 -1.19 -12.75 5.67
CA ARG A 493 -0.94 -12.08 6.94
C ARG A 493 0.57 -12.18 7.14
N SER A 494 1.26 -11.08 6.82
CA SER A 494 2.65 -10.84 7.18
C SER A 494 2.82 -10.94 8.68
#